data_AF-A0A6D2IRQ8-F1
#
_entry.id   AF-A0A6D2IRQ8-F1
#
_cell.length_a   1.000
_cell.length_b   1.000
_cell.length_c   1.000
_cell.angle_alpha   90.00
_cell.angle_beta   90.00
_cell.angle_gamma   90.00
#
_symmetry.space_group_name_H-M   'P 1'
#
loop_
_entity.id
_entity.type
_entity.pdbx_description
1 polymer ?
#
loop_
_entity_poly.entity_id
_entity_poly.type
_entity_poly.pdbx_seq_one_letter_code
_entity_poly.pdbx_strand_id
1 'polypeptide(L)'
;MPGAGGLHTGSWDLEKHNSYFSFYPEFVQSQWDRLCKCCRSEHLVESPTGQTFFYVKWYTQRCLSSGKALTERFLVLRVFNETNWLGDLCIFLSSKGEPFCLQASLYGLSRNCIYFLGSSDFGEANIAHRLVMSKEIRPSPAPYFIPPQ
;
A
#
# COMPACT_ATOMS: atom_id res chain seq x y z
N MET A 1 -27.82 -25.95 15.07
CA MET A 1 -27.10 -25.98 16.36
C MET A 1 -25.72 -25.40 16.13
N PRO A 2 -25.39 -24.19 16.64
CA PRO A 2 -24.11 -23.55 16.35
C PRO A 2 -23.03 -23.98 17.34
N GLY A 3 -21.89 -24.42 16.81
CA GLY A 3 -20.66 -24.70 17.53
C GLY A 3 -19.75 -23.46 17.57
N ALA A 4 -19.07 -23.31 18.69
CA ALA A 4 -18.31 -22.15 19.16
C ALA A 4 -17.03 -21.81 18.37
N GLY A 5 -16.55 -20.57 18.57
CA GLY A 5 -15.12 -20.24 18.47
C GLY A 5 -14.80 -19.02 17.61
N GLY A 6 -14.78 -17.83 18.21
CA GLY A 6 -14.32 -16.62 17.53
C GLY A 6 -14.31 -15.39 18.46
N LEU A 7 -13.56 -15.47 19.55
CA LEU A 7 -13.33 -14.33 20.45
C LEU A 7 -11.96 -13.72 20.16
N HIS A 8 -11.85 -12.82 19.18
CA HIS A 8 -10.96 -11.64 19.21
C HIS A 8 -11.17 -10.77 17.96
N THR A 9 -12.31 -10.09 17.86
CA THR A 9 -12.35 -8.87 17.04
C THR A 9 -11.78 -7.75 17.89
N GLY A 10 -10.46 -7.54 17.79
CA GLY A 10 -9.82 -6.33 18.27
C GLY A 10 -10.45 -5.14 17.56
N SER A 11 -11.34 -4.44 18.26
CA SER A 11 -11.88 -3.15 17.84
C SER A 11 -10.75 -2.14 17.91
N TRP A 12 -10.14 -1.84 16.77
CA TRP A 12 -9.20 -0.73 16.67
C TRP A 12 -10.00 0.57 16.66
N ASP A 13 -10.22 1.14 17.84
CA ASP A 13 -10.72 2.51 18.00
C ASP A 13 -9.72 3.47 17.35
N LEU A 14 -10.05 3.89 16.13
CA LEU A 14 -9.22 4.76 15.28
C LEU A 14 -9.01 6.17 15.87
N GLU A 15 -9.72 6.52 16.95
CA GLU A 15 -9.70 7.86 17.54
C GLU A 15 -8.59 8.08 18.60
N LYS A 16 -7.99 7.02 19.16
CA LYS A 16 -7.07 7.17 20.32
C LYS A 16 -5.57 7.09 20.02
N HIS A 17 -5.15 6.81 18.79
CA HIS A 17 -3.73 6.53 18.47
C HIS A 17 -3.12 7.41 17.38
N ASN A 18 -3.22 8.73 17.55
CA ASN A 18 -2.54 9.71 16.68
C ASN A 18 -1.01 9.79 16.86
N SER A 19 -0.40 9.04 17.80
CA SER A 19 1.02 9.19 18.17
C SER A 19 2.00 8.26 17.46
N TYR A 20 1.55 7.24 16.72
CA TYR A 20 2.44 6.23 16.10
C TYR A 20 2.74 6.46 14.62
N PHE A 21 2.01 7.35 13.95
CA PHE A 21 2.25 7.62 12.53
C PHE A 21 3.36 8.66 12.40
N SER A 22 4.54 8.19 11.99
CA SER A 22 5.65 9.07 11.63
C SER A 22 5.26 9.84 10.36
N PHE A 23 4.86 11.10 10.54
CA PHE A 23 4.54 12.11 9.53
C PHE A 23 3.46 11.73 8.49
N TYR A 24 2.27 12.34 8.62
CA TYR A 24 1.40 12.50 7.45
C TYR A 24 2.10 13.43 6.45
N PRO A 25 2.27 13.05 5.18
CA PRO A 25 2.75 13.96 4.17
C PRO A 25 1.78 15.14 4.04
N GLU A 26 2.33 16.35 4.02
CA GLU A 26 1.58 17.56 3.75
C GLU A 26 1.03 17.49 2.32
N PHE A 27 -0.30 17.31 2.21
CA PHE A 27 -1.02 17.47 0.96
C PHE A 27 -1.76 18.81 0.98
N VAL A 28 -1.75 19.50 -0.16
CA VAL A 28 -2.55 20.72 -0.35
C VAL A 28 -4.03 20.32 -0.39
N GLN A 29 -4.94 21.21 0.05
CA GLN A 29 -6.39 20.94 0.12
C GLN A 29 -6.96 20.33 -1.16
N SER A 30 -6.57 20.82 -2.34
CA SER A 30 -7.02 20.29 -3.63
C SER A 30 -6.63 18.82 -3.86
N GLN A 31 -5.49 18.39 -3.32
CA GLN A 31 -5.07 16.99 -3.37
C GLN A 31 -5.90 16.13 -2.42
N TRP A 32 -6.21 16.64 -1.22
CA TRP A 32 -7.14 15.98 -0.31
C TRP A 32 -8.52 15.82 -0.92
N ASP A 33 -9.09 16.88 -1.48
CA ASP A 33 -10.41 16.86 -2.11
C ASP A 33 -10.48 15.85 -3.25
N ARG A 34 -9.38 15.67 -3.98
CA ARG A 34 -9.26 14.64 -5.03
C ARG A 34 -9.22 13.24 -4.46
N LEU A 35 -8.45 13.00 -3.39
CA LEU A 35 -8.36 11.70 -2.72
C LEU A 35 -9.67 11.32 -2.02
N CYS A 36 -10.42 12.29 -1.50
CA CYS A 36 -11.74 12.08 -0.88
C CYS A 36 -12.79 11.51 -1.86
N LYS A 37 -12.61 11.72 -3.17
CA LYS A 37 -13.47 11.18 -4.23
C LYS A 37 -13.04 9.79 -4.72
N CYS A 38 -11.87 9.31 -4.27
CA CYS A 38 -11.32 8.02 -4.67
C CYS A 38 -11.84 6.89 -3.77
N CYS A 39 -11.91 5.68 -4.32
CA CYS A 39 -12.00 4.48 -3.50
C CYS A 39 -10.65 4.28 -2.79
N ARG A 40 -10.69 3.79 -1.54
CA ARG A 40 -9.51 3.59 -0.70
C ARG A 40 -9.47 2.15 -0.19
N SER A 41 -8.32 1.50 -0.33
CA SER A 41 -7.98 0.28 0.39
C SER A 41 -6.79 0.53 1.31
N GLU A 42 -6.72 -0.21 2.41
CA GLU A 42 -5.73 -0.02 3.47
C GLU A 42 -5.03 -1.35 3.71
N HIS A 43 -3.70 -1.29 3.79
CA HIS A 43 -2.83 -2.47 3.88
C HIS A 43 -1.81 -2.25 4.99
N LEU A 44 -1.68 -3.23 5.88
CA LEU A 44 -0.59 -3.26 6.84
C LEU A 44 0.46 -4.24 6.32
N VAL A 45 1.70 -3.78 6.17
CA VAL A 45 2.78 -4.54 5.56
C VAL A 45 3.95 -4.62 6.53
N GLU A 46 4.36 -5.84 6.85
CA GLU A 46 5.52 -6.11 7.70
C GLU A 46 6.81 -6.02 6.88
N SER A 47 7.84 -5.40 7.44
CA SER A 47 9.19 -5.38 6.85
C SER A 47 9.83 -6.77 6.86
N PRO A 48 10.81 -7.07 5.99
CA PRO A 48 11.51 -8.36 6.00
C PRO A 48 12.13 -8.75 7.35
N THR A 49 12.49 -7.76 8.18
CA THR A 49 13.08 -7.99 9.51
C THR A 49 12.04 -8.21 10.61
N GLY A 50 10.75 -7.99 10.33
CA GLY A 50 9.67 -8.02 11.31
C GLY A 50 9.62 -6.86 12.32
N GLN A 51 10.58 -5.93 12.23
CA GLN A 51 10.71 -4.84 13.22
C GLN A 51 9.89 -3.60 12.87
N THR A 52 9.56 -3.41 11.59
CA THR A 52 8.85 -2.22 11.10
C THR A 52 7.57 -2.63 10.37
N PHE A 53 6.48 -1.90 10.63
CA PHE A 53 5.24 -2.02 9.88
C PHE A 53 4.95 -0.76 9.08
N PHE A 54 4.57 -0.95 7.83
CA PHE A 54 4.13 0.08 6.90
C PHE A 54 2.62 0.01 6.77
N TYR A 55 1.95 1.11 7.06
CA TYR A 55 0.54 1.28 6.79
C TYR A 55 0.35 2.02 5.47
N VAL A 56 -0.16 1.32 4.47
CA VAL A 56 -0.29 1.81 3.10
C VAL A 56 -1.75 2.03 2.75
N LYS A 57 -2.12 3.28 2.44
CA LYS A 57 -3.41 3.59 1.82
C LYS A 57 -3.24 3.64 0.31
N TRP A 58 -4.02 2.84 -0.40
CA TRP A 58 -4.05 2.78 -1.85
C TRP A 58 -5.33 3.41 -2.36
N TYR A 59 -5.19 4.51 -3.10
CA TYR A 59 -6.29 5.27 -3.68
C TYR A 59 -6.47 4.90 -5.15
N THR A 60 -7.69 4.55 -5.51
CA THR A 60 -8.10 4.21 -6.88
C THR A 60 -9.25 5.10 -7.31
N GLN A 61 -9.20 5.59 -8.55
CA GLN A 61 -10.25 6.38 -9.15
C GLN A 61 -10.97 5.58 -10.22
N ARG A 62 -12.31 5.55 -10.15
CA ARG A 62 -13.13 4.97 -11.21
C ARG A 62 -13.24 5.95 -12.37
N CYS A 63 -12.77 5.53 -13.54
CA CYS A 63 -12.95 6.26 -14.78
C CYS A 63 -14.39 6.08 -15.26
N LEU A 64 -15.19 7.16 -15.23
CA LEU A 64 -16.63 7.09 -15.57
C LEU A 64 -16.88 6.65 -17.02
N SER A 65 -16.01 7.00 -17.95
CA SER A 65 -16.16 6.66 -19.37
C SER A 65 -15.84 5.20 -19.69
N SER A 66 -14.96 4.56 -18.93
CA SER A 66 -14.51 3.18 -19.19
C SER A 66 -14.92 2.17 -18.12
N GLY A 67 -15.45 2.63 -16.99
CA GLY A 67 -15.74 1.80 -15.81
C GLY A 67 -14.51 1.27 -15.08
N LYS A 68 -13.29 1.48 -15.61
CA LYS A 68 -12.03 0.97 -15.06
C LYS A 68 -11.69 1.67 -13.74
N ALA A 69 -11.23 0.89 -12.76
CA ALA A 69 -10.66 1.41 -11.52
C ALA A 69 -9.13 1.52 -11.69
N LEU A 70 -8.63 2.75 -11.68
CA LEU A 70 -7.23 3.05 -11.94
C LEU A 70 -6.55 3.54 -10.65
N THR A 71 -5.34 3.08 -10.41
CA THR A 71 -4.47 3.55 -9.33
C THR A 71 -4.15 5.02 -9.50
N GLU A 72 -4.51 5.81 -8.48
CA GLU A 72 -4.29 7.25 -8.46
C GLU A 72 -3.06 7.62 -7.64
N ARG A 73 -2.96 7.07 -6.42
CA ARG A 73 -1.90 7.42 -5.48
C ARG A 73 -1.77 6.40 -4.35
N PHE A 74 -0.58 6.37 -3.75
CA PHE A 74 -0.31 5.68 -2.50
C PHE A 74 0.07 6.67 -1.39
N LEU A 75 -0.32 6.34 -0.18
CA LEU A 75 0.14 6.96 1.04
C LEU A 75 0.80 5.88 1.90
N VAL A 76 2.08 6.02 2.20
CA VAL A 76 2.80 5.09 3.07
C VAL A 76 3.13 5.80 4.35
N LEU A 77 2.66 5.26 5.47
CA LEU A 77 2.98 5.72 6.82
C LEU A 77 3.74 4.63 7.55
N ARG A 78 4.75 5.04 8.32
CA ARG A 78 5.47 4.13 9.21
C ARG A 78 4.86 4.16 10.59
N VAL A 79 4.58 2.99 11.15
CA VAL A 79 3.91 2.83 12.46
C VAL A 79 4.91 2.54 13.59
N PHE A 80 5.98 1.80 13.30
CA PHE A 80 7.00 1.44 14.30
C PHE A 80 8.40 1.83 13.81
N ASN A 81 9.20 2.41 14.70
CA ASN A 81 10.42 3.13 14.35
C ASN A 81 11.63 2.51 15.07
N GLU A 82 12.37 1.65 14.38
CA GLU A 82 13.81 1.56 14.62
C GLU A 82 14.49 2.46 13.57
N THR A 83 15.34 3.35 14.07
CA THR A 83 15.82 4.58 13.41
C THR A 83 16.78 4.35 12.24
N ASN A 84 16.95 3.12 11.76
CA ASN A 84 17.99 2.77 10.80
C ASN A 84 17.45 1.97 9.60
N TRP A 85 16.37 2.45 9.00
CA TRP A 85 15.98 1.93 7.69
C TRP A 85 16.91 2.52 6.63
N LEU A 86 17.81 1.69 6.12
CA LEU A 86 18.40 1.93 4.82
C LEU A 86 17.23 1.83 3.84
N GLY A 87 17.00 2.87 3.04
CA GLY A 87 15.92 2.93 2.05
C GLY A 87 16.13 1.93 0.91
N ASP A 88 16.12 0.65 1.24
CA ASP A 88 16.40 -0.51 0.41
C ASP A 88 15.25 -1.53 0.50
N LEU A 89 14.02 -1.01 0.64
CA LEU A 89 12.81 -1.82 0.74
C LEU A 89 11.90 -1.57 -0.46
N CYS A 90 11.15 -2.59 -0.83
CA CYS A 90 10.07 -2.49 -1.81
C CYS A 90 8.83 -3.21 -1.29
N ILE A 91 7.67 -2.64 -1.58
CA ILE A 91 6.37 -3.13 -1.12
C ILE A 91 5.60 -3.68 -2.31
N PHE A 92 5.00 -4.85 -2.16
CA PHE A 92 4.16 -5.48 -3.15
C PHE A 92 2.71 -5.42 -2.71
N LEU A 93 1.86 -4.84 -3.55
CA LEU A 93 0.42 -4.74 -3.32
C LEU A 93 -0.33 -5.39 -4.47
N SER A 94 -1.34 -6.18 -4.14
CA SER A 94 -2.30 -6.67 -5.13
C SER A 94 -3.71 -6.40 -4.64
N SER A 95 -4.60 -6.08 -5.59
CA SER A 95 -6.04 -6.00 -5.34
C SER A 95 -6.67 -7.33 -4.87
N LYS A 96 -6.01 -8.47 -5.08
CA LYS A 96 -6.50 -9.82 -4.76
C LYS A 96 -5.52 -10.67 -3.93
N GLY A 97 -4.38 -10.11 -3.52
CA GLY A 97 -3.33 -10.84 -2.82
C GLY A 97 -2.94 -10.16 -1.51
N GLU A 98 -2.27 -10.91 -0.64
CA GLU A 98 -1.72 -10.36 0.59
C GLU A 98 -0.50 -9.47 0.28
N PRO A 99 -0.38 -8.32 0.96
CA PRO A 99 0.74 -7.44 0.75
C PRO A 99 2.00 -7.97 1.46
N PHE A 100 3.17 -7.77 0.86
CA PHE A 100 4.43 -8.13 1.48
C PHE A 100 5.53 -7.13 1.14
N CYS A 101 6.63 -7.18 1.90
CA CYS A 101 7.78 -6.31 1.72
C CYS A 101 9.04 -7.16 1.50
N LEU A 102 9.91 -6.72 0.60
CA LEU A 102 11.20 -7.35 0.33
C LEU A 102 12.34 -6.34 0.42
N GLN A 103 13.54 -6.84 0.69
CA GLN A 103 14.76 -6.05 0.52
C GLN A 103 15.07 -5.94 -0.97
N ALA A 104 15.05 -4.72 -1.50
CA ALA A 104 15.13 -4.47 -2.94
C ALA A 104 16.46 -4.95 -3.55
N SER A 105 17.58 -4.73 -2.87
CA SER A 105 18.90 -5.12 -3.37
C SER A 105 19.08 -6.62 -3.57
N LEU A 106 18.38 -7.47 -2.80
CA LEU A 106 18.50 -8.93 -2.90
C LEU A 106 17.91 -9.47 -4.21
N TYR A 107 16.98 -8.74 -4.80
CA TYR A 107 16.23 -9.17 -5.98
C TYR A 107 16.45 -8.25 -7.20
N GLY A 108 17.42 -7.32 -7.13
CA GLY A 108 17.70 -6.37 -8.21
C GLY A 108 16.54 -5.40 -8.48
N LEU A 109 15.72 -5.11 -7.47
CA LEU A 109 14.54 -4.26 -7.59
C LEU A 109 14.86 -2.78 -7.33
N SER A 110 13.96 -1.91 -7.78
CA SER A 110 14.02 -0.49 -7.44
C SER A 110 13.79 -0.27 -5.95
N ARG A 111 14.72 0.44 -5.33
CA ARG A 111 14.66 0.82 -3.92
C ARG A 111 13.53 1.82 -3.66
N ASN A 112 12.87 1.67 -2.53
CA ASN A 112 11.79 2.54 -2.05
C ASN A 112 10.62 2.63 -3.04
N CYS A 113 10.23 1.50 -3.61
CA CYS A 113 9.15 1.42 -4.58
C CYS A 113 8.01 0.51 -4.10
N ILE A 114 6.81 0.83 -4.58
CA ILE A 114 5.62 0.00 -4.46
C ILE A 114 5.36 -0.60 -5.84
N TYR A 115 5.38 -1.91 -5.91
CA TYR A 115 4.88 -2.66 -7.06
C TYR A 115 3.41 -2.99 -6.82
N PHE A 116 2.53 -2.61 -7.74
CA PHE A 116 1.09 -2.77 -7.53
C PHE A 116 0.39 -3.48 -8.70
N LEU A 117 -0.57 -4.35 -8.37
CA LEU A 117 -1.48 -5.01 -9.31
C LEU A 117 -2.93 -4.60 -9.00
N GLY A 118 -3.38 -3.52 -9.63
CA GLY A 118 -4.76 -3.07 -9.57
C GLY A 118 -5.69 -3.88 -10.47
N SER A 119 -6.98 -3.59 -10.40
CA SER A 119 -8.00 -4.29 -11.19
C SER A 119 -7.92 -4.00 -12.68
N SER A 120 -7.42 -2.82 -13.07
CA SER A 120 -7.36 -2.37 -14.46
C SER A 120 -6.02 -1.74 -14.83
N ASP A 121 -5.07 -1.76 -13.90
CA ASP A 121 -3.74 -1.24 -14.10
C ASP A 121 -2.72 -1.91 -13.19
N PHE A 122 -1.46 -1.87 -13.58
CA PHE A 122 -0.35 -2.31 -12.75
C PHE A 122 0.89 -1.49 -13.03
N GLY A 123 1.84 -1.50 -12.11
CA GLY A 123 3.09 -0.78 -12.30
C GLY A 123 3.88 -0.57 -11.02
N GLU A 124 4.68 0.49 -11.03
CA GLU A 124 5.63 0.84 -9.99
C GLU A 124 5.43 2.30 -9.57
N ALA A 125 5.43 2.56 -8.27
CA ALA A 125 5.35 3.89 -7.69
C ALA A 125 6.46 4.11 -6.67
N ASN A 126 7.15 5.23 -6.73
CA ASN A 126 8.21 5.53 -5.77
C ASN A 126 7.62 6.11 -4.48
N ILE A 127 8.01 5.55 -3.34
CA ILE A 127 7.53 5.92 -2.00
C ILE A 127 7.99 7.35 -1.64
N ALA A 128 9.23 7.72 -2.00
CA ALA A 128 9.81 9.03 -1.68
C ALA A 128 9.30 10.14 -2.61
N HIS A 129 9.13 9.86 -3.90
CA HIS A 129 8.77 10.86 -4.91
C HIS A 129 7.25 11.02 -5.07
N ARG A 130 6.43 10.26 -4.33
CA ARG A 130 4.96 10.38 -4.24
C ARG A 130 4.22 10.33 -5.60
N LEU A 131 4.91 9.84 -6.64
CA LEU A 131 4.44 9.77 -8.02
C LEU A 131 4.53 8.33 -8.52
N VAL A 132 3.54 7.95 -9.33
CA VAL A 132 3.57 6.68 -10.07
C VAL A 132 4.65 6.81 -11.14
N MET A 133 5.64 5.93 -11.10
CA MET A 133 6.82 5.97 -11.97
C MET A 133 6.54 5.33 -13.32
N SER A 134 5.82 4.21 -13.32
CA SER A 134 5.41 3.48 -14.50
C SER A 134 4.06 2.82 -14.26
N LYS A 135 3.19 2.83 -15.27
CA LYS A 135 1.84 2.27 -15.17
C LYS A 135 1.32 1.83 -16.53
N GLU A 136 0.87 0.58 -16.59
CA GLU A 136 0.15 0.03 -17.73
C GLU A 136 -1.35 0.02 -17.45
N ILE A 137 -2.17 0.53 -18.38
CA ILE A 137 -3.63 0.61 -18.24
C ILE A 137 -4.28 -0.63 -18.89
N ARG A 138 -3.97 -1.79 -18.31
CA ARG A 138 -4.62 -3.06 -18.60
C ARG A 138 -4.58 -3.95 -17.36
N PRO A 139 -5.48 -4.94 -17.24
CA PRO A 139 -5.37 -5.94 -16.20
C PRO A 139 -4.01 -6.65 -16.30
N SER A 140 -3.39 -6.91 -15.15
CA SER A 140 -2.21 -7.78 -15.09
C SER A 140 -2.58 -9.20 -15.52
N PRO A 141 -1.69 -9.92 -16.24
CA PRO A 141 -1.90 -11.34 -16.55
C PRO A 141 -2.04 -12.20 -15.30
N ALA A 142 -1.34 -11.84 -14.22
CA ALA A 142 -1.41 -12.49 -12.92
C ALA A 142 -2.15 -11.61 -11.91
N PRO A 143 -3.11 -12.15 -11.13
CA PRO A 143 -3.88 -11.36 -10.18
C PRO A 143 -3.13 -11.00 -8.90
N TYR A 144 -2.00 -11.62 -8.60
CA TYR A 144 -1.21 -11.40 -7.38
C TYR A 144 0.29 -11.62 -7.63
N PHE A 145 1.11 -11.06 -6.75
CA PHE A 145 2.53 -11.37 -6.68
C PHE A 145 2.74 -12.64 -5.85
N ILE A 146 3.72 -13.45 -6.24
CA ILE A 146 4.16 -14.62 -5.48
C ILE A 146 5.46 -14.21 -4.78
N PRO A 147 5.52 -14.23 -3.43
CA PRO A 147 6.75 -13.93 -2.74
C PRO A 147 7.82 -15.00 -3.07
N PRO A 148 9.10 -14.62 -3.18
CA PRO A 148 10.19 -15.57 -3.34
C PRO A 148 10.22 -16.56 -2.17
N GLN A 149 10.52 -17.83 -2.48
CA GLN A 149 10.65 -18.92 -1.50
C GLN A 149 12.05 -18.98 -0.89
#